data_AF-A0AAP5AGU5-F1
#
_entry.id   AF-A0AAP5AGU5-F1
#
_cell.length_a   1.000
_cell.length_b   1.000
_cell.length_c   1.000
_cell.angle_alpha   90.00
_cell.angle_beta   90.00
_cell.angle_gamma   90.00
#
_symmetry.space_group_name_H-M   'P 1'
#
loop_
_entity.id
_entity.type
_entity.pdbx_description
1 polymer ?
#
loop_
_entity_poly.entity_id
_entity_poly.type
_entity_poly.pdbx_seq_one_letter_code
_entity_poly.pdbx_strand_id
1 'polypeptide(L)'
;MTAVNAPVSSTAAGALSAFLRGVERRALVVAELQCGDPTVAEQALVAVMRAFAGIASDVPMAQWPDRFWILLAHRTPIRMPAPGGQWAPGLAHLPSLAPPARLALLLRVGGGLDEAAAAQILDLPVADYQQALAQACPRDAQGHPDAAGWRALAEQVQQRLRDLPASRLQQLHQPAPAPAPGKGPASWRAPAPAEAAPRRTPVRRHNRRPLWRGLLILLVTIAVLLGGAAWWKHRSPALAPEASVPDGAVSTADPVRVEPLAAEDLPVTAPADPAHAASDAAMLADPDLMLARDADLYAWAAAGGPVPVDESQPQPSRPEPATAGLETAAADE
;
A
#
# COMPACT_ATOMS: atom_id res chain seq x y z
N MET A 1 -29.27 29.96 -1.28
CA MET A 1 -28.87 29.02 -2.35
C MET A 1 -28.17 27.85 -1.69
N THR A 2 -28.89 26.77 -1.45
CA THR A 2 -28.35 25.52 -0.91
C THR A 2 -27.77 24.71 -2.05
N ALA A 3 -26.44 24.58 -2.09
CA ALA A 3 -25.77 23.71 -3.05
C ALA A 3 -26.17 22.26 -2.75
N VAL A 4 -26.91 21.65 -3.67
CA VAL A 4 -27.20 20.21 -3.67
C VAL A 4 -25.87 19.51 -3.98
N ASN A 5 -25.39 18.69 -3.05
CA ASN A 5 -24.27 17.78 -3.31
C ASN A 5 -24.62 16.93 -4.53
N ALA A 6 -23.86 17.05 -5.62
CA ALA A 6 -23.99 16.17 -6.76
C ALA A 6 -23.78 14.72 -6.29
N PRO A 7 -24.64 13.76 -6.70
CA PRO A 7 -24.42 12.37 -6.37
C PRO A 7 -23.06 11.94 -6.91
N VAL A 8 -22.26 11.29 -6.08
CA VAL A 8 -21.08 10.55 -6.56
C VAL A 8 -21.50 9.72 -7.76
N SER A 9 -20.87 9.95 -8.91
CA SER A 9 -21.17 9.21 -10.14
C SER A 9 -21.17 7.71 -9.82
N SER A 10 -22.18 6.97 -10.27
CA SER A 10 -22.34 5.52 -9.99
C SER A 10 -21.04 4.73 -10.21
N THR A 11 -20.23 5.13 -11.19
CA THR A 11 -18.90 4.60 -11.47
C THR A 11 -17.89 4.81 -10.34
N ALA A 12 -17.86 5.98 -9.69
CA ALA A 12 -16.97 6.27 -8.57
C ALA A 12 -17.35 5.47 -7.32
N ALA A 13 -18.66 5.31 -7.07
CA ALA A 13 -19.15 4.46 -6.00
C ALA A 13 -18.82 2.97 -6.24
N GLY A 14 -18.97 2.52 -7.49
CA GLY A 14 -18.55 1.17 -7.91
C GLY A 14 -17.05 0.95 -7.73
N ALA A 15 -16.23 1.90 -8.17
CA ALA A 15 -14.77 1.85 -8.03
C ALA A 15 -14.33 1.80 -6.56
N LEU A 16 -14.93 2.63 -5.70
CA LEU A 16 -14.66 2.60 -4.26
C LEU A 16 -15.02 1.24 -3.65
N SER A 17 -16.17 0.68 -4.00
CA SER A 17 -16.59 -0.63 -3.50
C SER A 17 -15.63 -1.75 -3.93
N ALA A 18 -15.15 -1.72 -5.17
CA ALA A 18 -14.17 -2.67 -5.70
C ALA A 18 -12.82 -2.55 -5.00
N PHE A 19 -12.34 -1.32 -4.78
CA PHE A 19 -11.12 -1.07 -4.01
C PHE A 19 -11.23 -1.59 -2.57
N LEU A 20 -12.32 -1.27 -1.87
CA LEU A 20 -12.54 -1.73 -0.49
C LEU A 20 -12.56 -3.25 -0.41
N ARG A 21 -13.24 -3.93 -1.33
CA ARG A 21 -13.23 -5.41 -1.40
C ARG A 21 -11.84 -6.00 -1.66
N GLY A 22 -11.01 -5.30 -2.44
CA GLY A 22 -9.63 -5.73 -2.70
C GLY A 22 -8.71 -5.61 -1.48
N VAL A 23 -8.94 -4.61 -0.61
CA VAL A 23 -8.04 -4.31 0.53
C VAL A 23 -8.53 -4.87 1.86
N GLU A 24 -9.85 -5.05 2.06
CA GLU A 24 -10.46 -5.42 3.34
C GLU A 24 -9.88 -6.69 3.97
N ARG A 25 -9.62 -7.71 3.14
CA ARG A 25 -9.09 -9.00 3.60
C ARG A 25 -7.69 -8.86 4.17
N ARG A 26 -6.81 -8.13 3.48
CA ARG A 26 -5.43 -7.86 3.93
C ARG A 26 -5.44 -6.96 5.16
N ALA A 27 -6.25 -5.91 5.11
CA ALA A 27 -6.38 -4.95 6.21
C ALA A 27 -6.86 -5.62 7.50
N LEU A 28 -7.85 -6.52 7.40
CA LEU A 28 -8.37 -7.24 8.57
C LEU A 28 -7.30 -8.14 9.16
N VAL A 29 -6.62 -8.97 8.35
CA VAL A 29 -5.55 -9.86 8.86
C VAL A 29 -4.42 -9.07 9.50
N VAL A 30 -3.98 -7.97 8.89
CA VAL A 30 -2.95 -7.09 9.48
C VAL A 30 -3.43 -6.52 10.82
N ALA A 31 -4.68 -6.05 10.91
CA ALA A 31 -5.24 -5.52 12.15
C ALA A 31 -5.40 -6.60 13.24
N GLU A 32 -5.91 -7.79 12.89
CA GLU A 32 -6.06 -8.93 13.80
C GLU A 32 -4.70 -9.35 14.38
N LEU A 33 -3.68 -9.47 13.51
CA LEU A 33 -2.34 -9.86 13.94
C LEU A 33 -1.61 -8.75 14.70
N GLN A 34 -1.95 -7.48 14.47
CA GLN A 34 -1.36 -6.37 15.22
C GLN A 34 -1.95 -6.25 16.63
N CYS A 35 -3.27 -6.46 16.78
CA CYS A 35 -3.95 -6.32 18.06
C CYS A 35 -4.01 -7.64 18.86
N GLY A 36 -3.99 -8.79 18.19
CA GLY A 36 -4.27 -10.10 18.78
C GLY A 36 -5.74 -10.27 19.22
N ASP A 37 -6.63 -9.36 18.84
CA ASP A 37 -8.06 -9.42 19.16
C ASP A 37 -8.87 -9.18 17.88
N PRO A 38 -9.67 -10.17 17.43
CA PRO A 38 -10.46 -10.04 16.21
C PRO A 38 -11.52 -8.94 16.31
N THR A 39 -12.12 -8.74 17.48
CA THR A 39 -13.21 -7.77 17.66
C THR A 39 -12.70 -6.33 17.56
N VAL A 40 -11.54 -6.05 18.15
CA VAL A 40 -10.89 -4.73 18.06
C VAL A 40 -10.43 -4.45 16.64
N ALA A 41 -9.89 -5.47 15.95
CA ALA A 41 -9.46 -5.35 14.56
C ALA A 41 -10.61 -5.02 13.61
N GLU A 42 -11.75 -5.72 13.74
CA GLU A 42 -12.96 -5.45 12.96
C GLU A 42 -13.48 -4.02 13.19
N GLN A 43 -13.59 -3.60 14.45
CA GLN A 43 -14.05 -2.25 14.78
C GLN A 43 -13.13 -1.16 14.22
N ALA A 44 -11.81 -1.37 14.31
CA ALA A 44 -10.82 -0.46 13.74
C ALA A 44 -10.95 -0.39 12.22
N LEU A 45 -11.11 -1.53 11.55
CA LEU A 45 -11.26 -1.59 10.09
C LEU A 45 -12.55 -0.92 9.61
N VAL A 46 -13.70 -1.20 10.24
CA VAL A 46 -14.98 -0.54 9.90
C VAL A 46 -14.87 0.98 10.06
N ALA A 47 -14.20 1.45 11.11
CA ALA A 47 -13.97 2.88 11.31
C ALA A 47 -13.06 3.48 10.22
N VAL A 48 -12.05 2.74 9.75
CA VAL A 48 -11.18 3.16 8.64
C VAL A 48 -11.95 3.18 7.32
N MET A 49 -12.73 2.16 7.00
CA MET A 49 -13.54 2.10 5.77
C MET A 49 -14.53 3.27 5.69
N ARG A 50 -15.20 3.60 6.81
CA ARG A 50 -16.11 4.75 6.87
C ARG A 50 -15.37 6.09 6.72
N ALA A 51 -14.20 6.23 7.36
CA ALA A 51 -13.40 7.45 7.24
C ALA A 51 -12.85 7.61 5.81
N PHE A 52 -12.41 6.52 5.19
CA PHE A 52 -11.90 6.50 3.82
C PHE A 52 -12.99 6.84 2.81
N ALA A 53 -14.20 6.28 2.95
CA ALA A 53 -15.32 6.62 2.09
C ALA A 53 -15.68 8.12 2.11
N GLY A 54 -15.44 8.80 3.23
CA GLY A 54 -15.66 10.25 3.36
C GLY A 54 -14.60 11.12 2.68
N ILE A 55 -13.40 10.60 2.39
CA ILE A 55 -12.31 11.35 1.74
C ILE A 55 -12.03 10.87 0.31
N ALA A 56 -12.57 9.72 -0.10
CA ALA A 56 -12.24 9.08 -1.36
C ALA A 56 -12.62 9.92 -2.59
N SER A 57 -13.62 10.81 -2.48
CA SER A 57 -14.00 11.75 -3.54
C SER A 57 -12.92 12.80 -3.83
N ASP A 58 -12.10 13.12 -2.83
CA ASP A 58 -11.17 14.25 -2.87
C ASP A 58 -9.75 13.81 -3.24
N VAL A 59 -9.53 12.50 -3.36
CA VAL A 59 -8.22 11.88 -3.59
C VAL A 59 -8.22 11.12 -4.92
N PRO A 60 -7.19 11.28 -5.78
CA PRO A 60 -7.04 10.48 -6.99
C PRO A 60 -6.98 8.98 -6.68
N MET A 61 -7.62 8.15 -7.52
CA MET A 61 -7.67 6.69 -7.34
C MET A 61 -6.29 6.03 -7.15
N ALA A 62 -5.25 6.55 -7.80
CA ALA A 62 -3.89 6.04 -7.66
C ALA A 62 -3.32 6.16 -6.23
N GLN A 63 -3.79 7.14 -5.45
CA GLN A 63 -3.34 7.39 -4.08
C GLN A 63 -4.21 6.68 -3.02
N TRP A 64 -5.28 5.99 -3.45
CA TRP A 64 -6.20 5.31 -2.54
C TRP A 64 -5.52 4.26 -1.66
N PRO A 65 -4.64 3.37 -2.17
CA PRO A 65 -3.96 2.39 -1.32
C PRO A 65 -3.17 3.04 -0.18
N ASP A 66 -2.33 4.03 -0.49
CA ASP A 66 -1.48 4.68 0.51
C ASP A 66 -2.32 5.38 1.57
N ARG A 67 -3.35 6.12 1.16
CA ARG A 67 -4.26 6.81 2.09
C ARG A 67 -5.01 5.84 2.99
N PHE A 68 -5.46 4.72 2.46
CA PHE A 68 -6.13 3.69 3.24
C PHE A 68 -5.19 3.09 4.30
N TRP A 69 -3.97 2.71 3.90
CA TRP A 69 -3.00 2.12 4.83
C TRP A 69 -2.49 3.13 5.87
N ILE A 70 -2.30 4.41 5.50
CA ILE A 70 -1.98 5.49 6.45
C ILE A 70 -3.09 5.60 7.50
N LEU A 71 -4.37 5.65 7.08
CA LEU A 71 -5.50 5.72 7.99
C LEU A 71 -5.54 4.54 8.95
N LEU A 72 -5.29 3.32 8.46
CA LEU A 72 -5.26 2.12 9.29
C LEU A 72 -4.09 2.13 10.28
N ALA A 73 -2.86 2.34 9.78
CA ALA A 73 -1.63 2.33 10.57
C ALA A 73 -1.64 3.41 11.65
N HIS A 74 -2.39 4.50 11.47
CA HIS A 74 -2.50 5.59 12.44
C HIS A 74 -3.66 5.51 13.43
N ARG A 75 -4.50 4.47 13.35
CA ARG A 75 -5.53 4.25 14.39
C ARG A 75 -4.87 3.88 15.71
N THR A 76 -5.35 4.47 16.81
CA THR A 76 -4.91 4.17 18.17
C THR A 76 -4.87 2.66 18.50
N PRO A 77 -5.91 1.84 18.24
CA PRO A 77 -5.84 0.40 18.51
C PRO A 77 -4.78 -0.34 17.71
N ILE A 78 -4.36 0.20 16.55
CA ILE A 78 -3.34 -0.39 15.68
C ILE A 78 -1.93 0.08 16.11
N ARG A 79 -1.75 1.38 16.40
CA ARG A 79 -0.46 1.94 16.89
C ARG A 79 -0.11 1.47 18.29
N MET A 80 -1.11 1.44 19.17
CA MET A 80 -0.98 1.13 20.60
C MET A 80 -2.01 0.07 20.98
N PRO A 81 -1.80 -1.19 20.54
CA PRO A 81 -2.70 -2.28 20.89
C PRO A 81 -2.69 -2.53 22.41
N ALA A 82 -3.86 -2.83 22.95
CA ALA A 82 -4.01 -3.15 24.37
C ALA A 82 -3.22 -4.43 24.72
N PRO A 83 -2.70 -4.55 25.96
CA PRO A 83 -2.07 -5.78 26.40
C PRO A 83 -3.12 -6.91 26.49
N GLY A 84 -2.69 -8.15 26.22
CA GLY A 84 -3.55 -9.34 26.33
C GLY A 84 -4.12 -9.89 25.01
N GLY A 85 -3.58 -9.47 23.86
CA GLY A 85 -3.88 -10.10 22.58
C GLY A 85 -3.54 -11.60 22.56
N GLN A 86 -4.21 -12.35 21.70
CA GLN A 86 -4.03 -13.78 21.52
C GLN A 86 -3.56 -14.06 20.09
N TRP A 87 -2.50 -14.86 19.97
CA TRP A 87 -1.94 -15.29 18.68
C TRP A 87 -1.93 -16.82 18.61
N ALA A 88 -2.12 -17.35 17.41
CA ALA A 88 -1.99 -18.78 17.18
C ALA A 88 -0.56 -19.25 17.49
N PRO A 89 -0.34 -20.52 17.91
CA PRO A 89 0.99 -21.00 18.31
C PRO A 89 2.08 -20.78 17.26
N GLY A 90 1.76 -20.95 15.96
CA GLY A 90 2.74 -20.72 14.89
C GLY A 90 3.15 -19.23 14.72
N LEU A 91 2.35 -18.30 15.25
CA LEU A 91 2.58 -16.86 15.21
C LEU A 91 3.08 -16.31 16.56
N ALA A 92 3.56 -17.19 17.46
CA ALA A 92 4.05 -16.82 18.79
C ALA A 92 5.23 -15.84 18.79
N HIS A 93 5.90 -15.66 17.64
CA HIS A 93 6.92 -14.62 17.46
C HIS A 93 6.33 -13.20 17.54
N LEU A 94 5.14 -12.97 16.98
CA LEU A 94 4.51 -11.64 16.93
C LEU A 94 4.32 -10.96 18.29
N PRO A 95 3.81 -11.62 19.36
CA PRO A 95 3.67 -10.97 20.67
C PRO A 95 5.00 -10.60 21.33
N SER A 96 6.12 -11.22 20.94
CA SER A 96 7.45 -10.88 21.47
C SER A 96 7.98 -9.54 20.95
N LEU A 97 7.46 -9.09 19.80
CA LEU A 97 7.85 -7.86 19.14
C LEU A 97 7.17 -6.64 19.75
N ALA A 98 7.91 -5.52 19.82
CA ALA A 98 7.31 -4.23 20.13
C ALA A 98 6.23 -3.89 19.09
N PRO A 99 5.10 -3.27 19.48
CA PRO A 99 4.01 -2.94 18.57
C PRO A 99 4.41 -2.23 17.25
N PRO A 100 5.33 -1.25 17.22
CA PRO A 100 5.74 -0.61 15.97
C PRO A 100 6.53 -1.55 15.05
N ALA A 101 7.44 -2.37 15.60
CA ALA A 101 8.21 -3.35 14.83
C ALA A 101 7.31 -4.46 14.28
N ARG A 102 6.33 -4.90 15.08
CA ARG A 102 5.28 -5.84 14.64
C ARG A 102 4.46 -5.27 13.48
N LEU A 103 4.04 -4.01 13.57
CA LEU A 103 3.26 -3.39 12.50
C LEU A 103 4.07 -3.27 11.20
N ALA A 104 5.33 -2.86 11.28
CA ALA A 104 6.24 -2.80 10.13
C ALA A 104 6.35 -4.16 9.43
N LEU A 105 6.59 -5.22 10.21
CA LEU A 105 6.64 -6.58 9.72
C LEU A 105 5.32 -7.01 9.05
N LEU A 106 4.18 -6.73 9.69
CA LEU A 106 2.86 -7.10 9.17
C LEU A 106 2.49 -6.33 7.90
N LEU A 107 2.88 -5.06 7.76
CA LEU A 107 2.69 -4.29 6.53
C LEU A 107 3.49 -4.88 5.36
N ARG A 108 4.70 -5.40 5.63
CA ARG A 108 5.49 -6.09 4.61
C ARG A 108 4.87 -7.43 4.20
N VAL A 109 4.53 -8.27 5.18
CA VAL A 109 4.14 -9.67 4.93
C VAL A 109 2.66 -9.83 4.64
N GLY A 110 1.78 -9.32 5.51
CA GLY A 110 0.32 -9.42 5.33
C GLY A 110 -0.25 -8.28 4.50
N GLY A 111 0.31 -7.09 4.70
CA GLY A 111 -0.01 -5.88 3.96
C GLY A 111 0.61 -5.87 2.57
N GLY A 112 1.55 -6.77 2.23
CA GLY A 112 2.16 -6.92 0.89
C GLY A 112 2.71 -5.63 0.28
N LEU A 113 3.11 -4.67 1.13
CA LEU A 113 3.68 -3.40 0.70
C LEU A 113 5.18 -3.56 0.45
N ASP A 114 5.74 -2.77 -0.47
CA ASP A 114 7.19 -2.64 -0.57
C ASP A 114 7.75 -1.84 0.62
N GLU A 115 9.08 -1.84 0.77
CA GLU A 115 9.72 -1.18 1.91
C GLU A 115 9.56 0.34 1.91
N ALA A 116 9.60 0.97 0.74
CA ALA A 116 9.50 2.42 0.61
C ALA A 116 8.07 2.90 0.94
N ALA A 117 7.06 2.21 0.42
CA ALA A 117 5.66 2.46 0.70
C ALA A 117 5.34 2.22 2.17
N ALA A 118 5.81 1.12 2.76
CA ALA A 118 5.58 0.82 4.17
C ALA A 118 6.28 1.84 5.10
N ALA A 119 7.50 2.26 4.77
CA ALA A 119 8.20 3.32 5.49
C ALA A 119 7.43 4.65 5.43
N GLN A 120 6.95 5.03 4.24
CA GLN A 120 6.12 6.22 4.05
C GLN A 120 4.81 6.16 4.87
N ILE A 121 4.13 5.00 4.86
CA ILE A 121 2.88 4.79 5.62
C ILE A 121 3.10 4.93 7.13
N LEU A 122 4.26 4.51 7.63
CA LEU A 122 4.61 4.61 9.05
C LEU A 122 5.21 5.96 9.45
N ASP A 123 5.47 6.84 8.48
CA ASP A 123 6.18 8.11 8.66
C ASP A 123 7.61 7.91 9.21
N LEU A 124 8.33 6.94 8.63
CA LEU A 124 9.70 6.58 8.98
C LEU A 124 10.66 6.77 7.80
N PRO A 125 11.92 7.17 8.04
CA PRO A 125 12.97 7.01 7.04
C PRO A 125 13.13 5.54 6.63
N VAL A 126 13.43 5.28 5.35
CA VAL A 126 13.57 3.91 4.82
C VAL A 126 14.63 3.11 5.58
N ALA A 127 15.74 3.74 5.96
CA ALA A 127 16.81 3.10 6.74
C ALA A 127 16.32 2.65 8.13
N ASP A 128 15.53 3.48 8.82
CA ASP A 128 14.96 3.16 10.14
C ASP A 128 13.93 2.04 10.02
N TYR A 129 13.15 2.03 8.93
CA TYR A 129 12.22 0.96 8.62
C TYR A 129 12.95 -0.38 8.36
N GLN A 130 14.03 -0.38 7.57
CA GLN A 130 14.86 -1.57 7.33
C GLN A 130 15.49 -2.09 8.61
N GLN A 131 15.97 -1.20 9.48
CA GLN A 131 16.50 -1.58 10.78
C GLN A 131 15.39 -2.19 11.68
N ALA A 132 14.19 -1.61 11.69
CA ALA A 132 13.05 -2.16 12.43
C ALA A 132 12.65 -3.55 11.91
N LEU A 133 12.67 -3.76 10.59
CA LEU A 133 12.45 -5.09 10.00
C LEU A 133 13.53 -6.09 10.40
N ALA A 134 14.81 -5.70 10.34
CA ALA A 134 15.93 -6.57 10.72
C ALA A 134 15.88 -6.96 12.21
N GLN A 135 15.36 -6.07 13.07
CA GLN A 135 15.10 -6.37 14.48
C GLN A 135 13.87 -7.25 14.69
N ALA A 136 12.88 -7.15 13.80
CA ALA A 136 11.66 -7.94 13.84
C ALA A 136 11.81 -9.36 13.26
N CYS A 137 12.86 -9.63 12.47
CA CYS A 137 13.13 -10.95 11.93
C CYS A 137 13.34 -12.00 13.05
N PRO A 138 12.74 -13.20 12.93
CA PRO A 138 13.05 -14.33 13.80
C PRO A 138 14.55 -14.61 13.83
N ARG A 139 15.07 -15.01 15.00
CA ARG A 139 16.46 -15.37 15.20
C ARG A 139 16.58 -16.81 15.63
N ASP A 140 17.65 -17.47 15.22
CA ASP A 140 17.98 -18.83 15.63
C ASP A 140 18.47 -18.86 17.09
N ALA A 141 18.76 -20.07 17.60
CA ALA A 141 19.28 -20.25 18.96
C ALA A 141 20.66 -19.60 19.17
N GLN A 142 21.38 -19.31 18.09
CA GLN A 142 22.69 -18.67 18.07
C GLN A 142 22.58 -17.14 17.93
N GLY A 143 21.37 -16.60 17.78
CA GLY A 143 21.09 -15.17 17.65
C GLY A 143 21.25 -14.61 16.23
N HIS A 144 21.51 -15.45 15.23
CA HIS A 144 21.57 -15.05 13.82
C HIS A 144 20.16 -14.98 13.20
N PRO A 145 19.97 -14.24 12.09
CA PRO A 145 18.70 -14.22 11.37
C PRO A 145 18.29 -15.61 10.89
N ASP A 146 17.10 -16.07 11.27
CA ASP A 146 16.56 -17.36 10.88
C ASP A 146 15.67 -17.24 9.63
N ALA A 147 16.21 -17.66 8.48
CA ALA A 147 15.48 -17.66 7.22
C ALA A 147 14.32 -18.68 7.19
N ALA A 148 14.41 -19.80 7.91
CA ALA A 148 13.34 -20.79 7.98
C ALA A 148 12.17 -20.28 8.82
N GLY A 149 12.47 -19.72 10.00
CA GLY A 149 11.48 -19.05 10.85
C GLY A 149 10.78 -17.89 10.16
N TRP A 150 11.51 -17.09 9.37
CA TRP A 150 10.92 -16.04 8.54
C TRP A 150 9.92 -16.59 7.51
N ARG A 151 10.32 -17.62 6.74
CA ARG A 151 9.45 -18.24 5.73
C ARG A 151 8.21 -18.86 6.36
N ALA A 152 8.36 -19.59 7.45
CA ALA A 152 7.25 -20.19 8.18
C ALA A 152 6.26 -19.12 8.70
N LEU A 153 6.76 -18.00 9.21
CA LEU A 153 5.92 -16.88 9.62
C LEU A 153 5.15 -16.31 8.42
N ALA A 154 5.84 -16.05 7.31
CA ALA A 154 5.23 -15.51 6.11
C ALA A 154 4.15 -16.44 5.53
N GLU A 155 4.43 -17.73 5.44
CA GLU A 155 3.48 -18.74 4.98
C GLU A 155 2.24 -18.79 5.86
N GLN A 156 2.38 -18.72 7.19
CA GLN A 156 1.24 -18.70 8.11
C GLN A 156 0.38 -17.44 7.95
N VAL A 157 1.00 -16.27 7.77
CA VAL A 157 0.26 -15.03 7.50
C VAL A 157 -0.49 -15.13 6.16
N GLN A 158 0.15 -15.66 5.12
CA GLN A 158 -0.50 -15.88 3.82
C GLN A 158 -1.61 -16.92 3.90
N GLN A 159 -1.44 -17.98 4.69
CA GLN A 159 -2.47 -18.98 4.92
C GLN A 159 -3.69 -18.36 5.61
N ARG A 160 -3.48 -17.53 6.64
CA ARG A 160 -4.57 -16.78 7.29
C ARG A 160 -5.30 -15.84 6.32
N LEU A 161 -4.57 -15.24 5.38
CA LEU A 161 -5.16 -14.40 4.34
C LEU A 161 -6.05 -15.22 3.38
N ARG A 162 -5.61 -16.42 3.00
CA ARG A 162 -6.37 -17.34 2.13
C ARG A 162 -7.60 -17.91 2.82
N ASP A 163 -7.44 -18.36 4.06
CA ASP A 163 -8.47 -19.07 4.83
C ASP A 163 -9.51 -18.14 5.46
N LEU A 164 -9.36 -16.82 5.34
CA LEU A 164 -10.30 -15.87 5.91
C LEU A 164 -11.70 -16.05 5.30
N PRO A 165 -12.71 -16.46 6.09
CA PRO A 165 -14.01 -16.83 5.57
C PRO A 165 -14.79 -15.58 5.12
N ALA A 166 -15.51 -15.72 4.00
CA ALA A 166 -16.27 -14.63 3.40
C ALA A 166 -17.38 -14.08 4.33
N SER A 167 -17.92 -14.91 5.23
CA SER A 167 -18.93 -14.50 6.22
C SER A 167 -18.42 -13.42 7.18
N ARG A 168 -17.13 -13.48 7.54
CA ARG A 168 -16.48 -12.48 8.41
C ARG A 168 -16.28 -11.17 7.69
N LEU A 169 -15.93 -11.20 6.40
CA LEU A 169 -15.86 -10.00 5.58
C LEU A 169 -17.24 -9.37 5.40
N GLN A 170 -18.29 -10.17 5.21
CA GLN A 170 -19.67 -9.67 5.14
C GLN A 170 -20.11 -8.99 6.45
N GLN A 171 -19.66 -9.46 7.61
CA GLN A 171 -19.95 -8.82 8.90
C GLN A 171 -19.38 -7.39 8.99
N LEU A 172 -18.27 -7.08 8.32
CA LEU A 172 -17.71 -5.72 8.28
C LEU A 172 -18.64 -4.71 7.60
N HIS A 173 -19.43 -5.17 6.63
CA HIS A 173 -20.36 -4.33 5.87
C HIS A 173 -21.75 -4.26 6.49
N GLN A 174 -22.04 -5.13 7.47
CA GLN A 174 -23.34 -5.09 8.13
C GLN A 174 -23.44 -3.79 8.96
N PRO A 175 -24.54 -3.06 8.86
CA PRO A 175 -24.81 -1.95 9.76
C PRO A 175 -24.70 -2.47 11.19
N ALA A 176 -23.90 -1.80 12.02
CA ALA A 176 -23.82 -2.16 13.44
C ALA A 176 -25.25 -2.25 13.99
N PRO A 177 -25.62 -3.35 14.66
CA PRO A 177 -26.97 -3.49 15.19
C PRO A 177 -27.26 -2.27 16.05
N ALA A 178 -28.40 -1.62 15.80
CA ALA A 178 -28.84 -0.49 16.60
C ALA A 178 -28.74 -0.91 18.07
N PRO A 179 -28.08 -0.10 18.93
CA PRO A 179 -27.89 -0.48 20.32
C PRO A 179 -29.27 -0.81 20.89
N ALA A 180 -29.43 -2.03 21.39
CA ALA A 180 -30.66 -2.45 22.04
C ALA A 180 -31.00 -1.38 23.10
N PRO A 181 -32.25 -0.89 23.16
CA PRO A 181 -32.66 0.07 24.18
C PRO A 181 -32.53 -0.63 25.55
N GLY A 182 -31.39 -0.42 26.23
CA GLY A 182 -31.11 -1.07 27.52
C GLY A 182 -29.65 -1.21 27.92
N LYS A 183 -28.69 -1.15 26.97
CA LYS A 183 -27.26 -1.03 27.31
C LYS A 183 -26.62 0.07 26.47
N GLY A 184 -26.82 1.31 26.90
CA GLY A 184 -25.96 2.39 26.44
C GLY A 184 -24.50 2.04 26.77
N PRO A 185 -23.53 2.45 25.93
CA PRO A 185 -22.14 2.48 26.38
C PRO A 185 -22.10 3.28 27.70
N ALA A 186 -21.21 2.90 28.62
CA ALA A 186 -20.90 3.72 29.78
C ALA A 186 -20.50 5.09 29.25
N SER A 187 -21.49 5.98 29.18
CA SER A 187 -21.31 7.34 28.77
C SER A 187 -20.32 7.92 29.74
N TRP A 188 -19.30 8.56 29.19
CA TRP A 188 -18.53 9.58 29.87
C TRP A 188 -19.54 10.50 30.53
N ARG A 189 -19.82 10.21 31.80
CA ARG A 189 -20.87 10.84 32.56
C ARG A 189 -20.36 12.23 32.84
N ALA A 190 -20.82 13.19 32.04
CA ALA A 190 -20.87 14.58 32.43
C ALA A 190 -21.50 14.60 33.85
N PRO A 191 -20.82 15.19 34.85
CA PRO A 191 -21.37 15.22 36.19
C PRO A 191 -22.70 15.99 36.15
N ALA A 192 -23.73 15.42 36.78
CA ALA A 192 -25.05 16.01 36.89
C ALA A 192 -24.97 17.40 37.55
N PRO A 193 -25.88 18.34 37.22
CA PRO A 193 -25.90 19.65 37.84
C PRO A 193 -26.26 19.49 39.31
N ALA A 194 -25.28 19.70 40.20
CA ALA A 194 -25.52 19.83 41.62
C ALA A 194 -26.21 21.17 41.89
N GLU A 195 -27.27 21.09 42.68
CA GLU A 195 -28.06 22.19 43.20
C GLU A 195 -27.19 23.18 44.00
N ALA A 196 -27.61 24.43 43.97
CA ALA A 196 -26.80 25.62 44.27
C ALA A 196 -26.18 25.64 45.68
N ALA A 197 -24.85 25.86 45.71
CA ALA A 197 -24.12 26.39 46.87
C ALA A 197 -23.36 27.68 46.44
N PRO A 198 -23.19 28.67 47.33
CA PRO A 198 -22.92 30.05 46.93
C PRO A 198 -21.55 30.24 46.29
N ARG A 199 -21.57 30.99 45.19
CA ARG A 199 -20.44 31.40 44.35
C ARG A 199 -19.34 32.07 45.18
N ARG A 200 -18.16 31.46 45.21
CA ARG A 200 -16.89 32.19 45.41
C ARG A 200 -16.27 32.44 44.04
N THR A 201 -16.17 33.71 43.69
CA THR A 201 -15.57 34.21 42.46
C THR A 201 -14.06 33.96 42.43
N PRO A 202 -13.51 33.26 41.44
CA PRO A 202 -12.09 33.39 41.14
C PRO A 202 -11.91 34.62 40.24
N VAL A 203 -11.11 35.58 40.73
CA VAL A 203 -10.62 36.71 39.95
C VAL A 203 -9.86 36.17 38.73
N ARG A 204 -10.43 36.33 37.53
CA ARG A 204 -9.73 36.08 36.26
C ARG A 204 -8.58 37.08 36.14
N ARG A 205 -7.35 36.64 36.42
CA ARG A 205 -6.16 37.31 35.90
C ARG A 205 -6.11 37.10 34.39
N HIS A 206 -6.51 38.14 33.66
CA HIS A 206 -6.34 38.24 32.22
C HIS A 206 -4.85 38.34 31.90
N ASN A 207 -4.20 37.17 31.77
CA ASN A 207 -2.83 37.10 31.29
C ASN A 207 -2.86 37.39 29.78
N ARG A 208 -2.70 38.66 29.40
CA ARG A 208 -2.45 39.09 28.03
C ARG A 208 -1.11 38.53 27.57
N ARG A 209 -1.12 37.27 27.13
CA ARG A 209 -0.03 36.73 26.34
C ARG A 209 0.00 37.52 25.02
N PRO A 210 1.16 38.07 24.63
CA PRO A 210 1.21 39.05 23.56
C PRO A 210 0.82 38.38 22.24
N LEU A 211 -0.20 38.94 21.59
CA LEU A 211 -0.71 38.57 20.25
C LEU A 211 0.40 38.46 19.20
N TRP A 212 1.56 39.07 19.46
CA TRP A 212 2.79 38.94 18.69
C TRP A 212 3.32 37.51 18.56
N ARG A 213 3.11 36.62 19.54
CA ARG A 213 3.54 35.21 19.41
C ARG A 213 2.71 34.44 18.38
N GLY A 214 1.42 34.74 18.28
CA GLY A 214 0.55 34.19 17.22
C GLY A 214 0.96 34.72 15.85
N LEU A 215 1.31 36.01 15.78
CA LEU A 215 1.81 36.63 14.55
C LEU A 215 3.17 36.06 14.14
N LEU A 216 4.07 35.78 15.08
CA LEU A 216 5.38 35.18 14.83
C LEU A 216 5.24 33.74 14.33
N ILE A 217 4.36 32.94 14.93
CA ILE A 217 4.08 31.57 14.47
C ILE A 217 3.47 31.60 13.07
N LEU A 218 2.54 32.53 12.80
CA LEU A 218 1.96 32.71 11.47
C LEU A 218 3.05 33.08 10.45
N LEU A 219 3.94 34.02 10.78
CA LEU A 219 5.03 34.46 9.91
C LEU A 219 6.03 33.33 9.63
N VAL A 220 6.35 32.52 10.64
CA VAL A 220 7.22 31.34 10.48
C VAL A 220 6.54 30.28 9.61
N THR A 221 5.24 30.00 9.80
CA THR A 221 4.52 29.05 8.95
C THR A 221 4.42 29.52 7.49
N ILE A 222 4.24 30.83 7.27
CA ILE A 222 4.26 31.44 5.93
C ILE A 222 5.65 31.38 5.33
N ALA A 223 6.71 31.61 6.11
CA ALA A 223 8.09 31.50 5.65
C ALA A 223 8.49 30.05 5.32
N VAL A 224 7.99 29.06 6.07
CA VAL A 224 8.19 27.63 5.77
C VAL A 224 7.40 27.21 4.53
N LEU A 225 6.17 27.69 4.36
CA LEU A 225 5.38 27.44 3.14
C LEU A 225 5.99 28.10 1.90
N LEU A 226 6.47 29.34 2.01
CA LEU A 226 7.17 30.04 0.93
C LEU A 226 8.54 29.43 0.66
N GLY A 227 9.27 28.99 1.69
CA GLY A 227 10.54 28.27 1.56
C GLY A 227 10.35 26.91 0.90
N GLY A 228 9.31 26.17 1.26
CA GLY A 228 8.93 24.91 0.62
C GLY A 228 8.48 25.11 -0.83
N ALA A 229 7.70 26.16 -1.13
CA ALA A 229 7.28 26.48 -2.49
C ALA A 229 8.44 27.00 -3.36
N ALA A 230 9.34 27.80 -2.82
CA ALA A 230 10.55 28.26 -3.52
C ALA A 230 11.53 27.11 -3.75
N TRP A 231 11.71 26.23 -2.76
CA TRP A 231 12.51 25.01 -2.91
C TRP A 231 11.90 24.07 -3.95
N TRP A 232 10.58 23.87 -3.96
CA TRP A 232 9.90 23.10 -5.01
C TRP A 232 10.01 23.76 -6.39
N LYS A 233 9.92 25.09 -6.49
CA LYS A 233 10.05 25.84 -7.75
C LYS A 233 11.50 25.84 -8.29
N HIS A 234 12.50 25.77 -7.40
CA HIS A 234 13.91 25.55 -7.76
C HIS A 234 14.27 24.08 -7.97
N ARG A 235 13.40 23.15 -7.52
CA ARG A 235 13.53 21.69 -7.73
C ARG A 235 12.61 21.15 -8.82
N SER A 236 11.85 22.01 -9.51
CA SER A 236 11.29 21.66 -10.81
C SER A 236 12.47 21.31 -11.72
N PRO A 237 12.50 20.11 -12.32
CA PRO A 237 13.47 19.84 -13.36
C PRO A 237 13.30 20.95 -14.39
N ALA A 238 14.40 21.58 -14.77
CA ALA A 238 14.39 22.52 -15.88
C ALA A 238 13.69 21.80 -17.05
N LEU A 239 12.53 22.29 -17.44
CA LEU A 239 12.01 21.99 -18.76
C LEU A 239 13.05 22.59 -19.69
N ALA A 240 13.93 21.75 -20.22
CA ALA A 240 14.93 22.17 -21.16
C ALA A 240 14.20 22.85 -22.32
N PRO A 241 14.60 24.07 -22.73
CA PRO A 241 14.17 24.60 -24.01
C PRO A 241 14.69 23.63 -25.06
N GLU A 242 13.81 23.12 -25.94
CA GLU A 242 14.12 22.22 -27.07
C GLU A 242 15.60 21.84 -27.17
N ALA A 243 16.02 20.96 -26.27
CA ALA A 243 17.39 20.51 -26.22
C ALA A 243 17.40 19.28 -27.10
N SER A 244 17.98 19.47 -28.28
CA SER A 244 18.65 18.44 -29.08
C SER A 244 18.70 17.11 -28.35
N VAL A 245 17.94 16.15 -28.87
CA VAL A 245 18.00 14.74 -28.46
C VAL A 245 19.48 14.37 -28.28
N PRO A 246 19.90 13.87 -27.11
CA PRO A 246 21.26 13.41 -26.92
C PRO A 246 21.53 12.28 -27.92
N ASP A 247 22.68 12.30 -28.60
CA ASP A 247 23.12 11.18 -29.43
C ASP A 247 23.03 9.89 -28.59
N GLY A 248 22.10 9.01 -28.98
CA GLY A 248 21.85 7.71 -28.32
C GLY A 248 20.45 7.50 -27.71
N ALA A 249 19.56 8.50 -27.66
CA ALA A 249 18.18 8.27 -27.22
C ALA A 249 17.28 7.79 -28.38
N VAL A 250 16.81 6.54 -28.30
CA VAL A 250 15.93 5.93 -29.32
C VAL A 250 14.51 6.48 -29.17
N SER A 251 14.13 7.38 -30.08
CA SER A 251 12.74 7.79 -30.31
C SER A 251 11.99 6.67 -31.03
N THR A 252 10.74 6.40 -30.67
CA THR A 252 9.86 5.44 -31.37
C THR A 252 9.53 5.85 -32.82
N ALA A 253 10.03 7.01 -33.28
CA ALA A 253 9.80 7.55 -34.61
C ALA A 253 11.05 7.61 -35.51
N ASP A 254 12.22 7.14 -35.08
CA ASP A 254 13.46 7.21 -35.88
C ASP A 254 14.18 5.86 -35.99
N PRO A 255 14.84 5.53 -37.12
CA PRO A 255 15.57 4.28 -37.27
C PRO A 255 16.81 4.25 -36.38
N VAL A 256 17.04 3.09 -35.75
CA VAL A 256 18.17 2.84 -34.84
C VAL A 256 19.49 3.19 -35.51
N ARG A 257 20.21 4.18 -34.98
CA ARG A 257 21.58 4.50 -35.39
C ARG A 257 22.55 3.62 -34.61
N VAL A 258 23.37 2.87 -35.35
CA VAL A 258 24.46 2.07 -34.80
C VAL A 258 25.75 2.81 -35.07
N GLU A 259 26.43 3.23 -34.00
CA GLU A 259 27.76 3.84 -34.09
C GLU A 259 28.79 2.91 -33.43
N PRO A 260 29.93 2.64 -34.10
CA PRO A 260 30.96 1.78 -33.55
C PRO A 260 31.66 2.46 -32.37
N LEU A 261 31.59 1.84 -31.20
CA LEU A 261 32.29 2.31 -30.00
C LEU A 261 33.81 2.22 -30.22
N ALA A 262 34.52 3.35 -30.07
CA ALA A 262 35.97 3.38 -30.17
C ALA A 262 36.60 2.51 -29.07
N ALA A 263 37.57 1.66 -29.44
CA ALA A 263 38.16 0.65 -28.56
C ALA A 263 38.92 1.21 -27.33
N GLU A 264 39.06 2.54 -27.25
CA GLU A 264 39.89 3.25 -26.28
C GLU A 264 39.15 3.59 -24.97
N ASP A 265 37.81 3.51 -24.98
CA ASP A 265 36.94 3.83 -23.83
C ASP A 265 36.31 2.61 -23.13
N LEU A 266 36.93 1.43 -23.27
CA LEU A 266 36.50 0.28 -22.48
C LEU A 266 37.00 0.45 -21.04
N PRO A 267 36.11 0.51 -20.02
CA PRO A 267 36.56 0.46 -18.63
C PRO A 267 37.37 -0.82 -18.46
N VAL A 268 38.57 -0.72 -17.89
CA VAL A 268 39.40 -1.88 -17.55
C VAL A 268 38.55 -2.78 -16.66
N THR A 269 38.09 -3.89 -17.23
CA THR A 269 37.25 -4.86 -16.53
C THR A 269 38.00 -5.29 -15.28
N ALA A 270 37.45 -4.99 -14.09
CA ALA A 270 37.98 -5.55 -12.87
C ALA A 270 38.04 -7.08 -13.04
N PRO A 271 39.14 -7.75 -12.65
CA PRO A 271 39.24 -9.19 -12.80
C PRO A 271 38.04 -9.84 -12.13
N ALA A 272 37.28 -10.63 -12.90
CA ALA A 272 36.14 -11.34 -12.38
C ALA A 272 36.56 -12.19 -11.18
N ASP A 273 35.75 -12.20 -10.13
CA ASP A 273 35.98 -13.04 -8.96
C ASP A 273 36.14 -14.50 -9.44
N PRO A 274 37.27 -15.18 -9.12
CA PRO A 274 37.54 -16.52 -9.61
C PRO A 274 36.45 -17.54 -9.22
N ALA A 275 35.73 -17.30 -8.12
CA ALA A 275 34.61 -18.16 -7.72
C ALA A 275 33.41 -18.03 -8.68
N HIS A 276 33.09 -16.80 -9.12
CA HIS A 276 32.04 -16.56 -10.11
C HIS A 276 32.43 -17.10 -11.49
N ALA A 277 33.68 -16.90 -11.91
CA ALA A 277 34.20 -17.44 -13.17
C ALA A 277 34.16 -18.98 -13.23
N ALA A 278 34.46 -19.66 -12.11
CA ALA A 278 34.39 -21.12 -12.04
C ALA A 278 32.95 -21.65 -12.08
N SER A 279 32.01 -20.95 -11.42
CA SER A 279 30.58 -21.28 -11.47
C SER A 279 30.00 -21.09 -12.88
N ASP A 280 30.34 -19.99 -13.55
CA ASP A 280 29.89 -19.70 -14.91
C ASP A 280 30.49 -20.71 -15.90
N ALA A 281 31.77 -21.06 -15.75
CA ALA A 281 32.40 -22.09 -16.57
C ALA A 281 31.75 -23.47 -16.39
N ALA A 282 31.37 -23.83 -15.16
CA ALA A 282 30.66 -25.07 -14.88
C ALA A 282 29.26 -25.09 -15.50
N MET A 283 28.52 -23.98 -15.41
CA MET A 283 27.21 -23.83 -16.06
C MET A 283 27.32 -23.89 -17.60
N LEU A 284 28.33 -23.24 -18.19
CA LEU A 284 28.54 -23.23 -19.64
C LEU A 284 29.02 -24.57 -20.20
N ALA A 285 29.68 -25.39 -19.37
CA ALA A 285 30.11 -26.73 -19.73
C ALA A 285 29.00 -27.80 -19.55
N ASP A 286 27.85 -27.43 -18.98
CA ASP A 286 26.73 -28.35 -18.77
C ASP A 286 26.12 -28.76 -20.13
N PRO A 287 26.12 -30.06 -20.49
CA PRO A 287 25.53 -30.53 -21.74
C PRO A 287 24.02 -30.27 -21.81
N ASP A 288 23.34 -30.15 -20.68
CA ASP A 288 21.90 -29.91 -20.59
C ASP A 288 21.54 -28.43 -20.51
N LEU A 289 22.52 -27.52 -20.62
CA LEU A 289 22.29 -26.07 -20.56
C LEU A 289 21.22 -25.60 -21.56
N MET A 290 21.19 -26.20 -22.76
CA MET A 290 20.18 -25.88 -23.77
C MET A 290 18.77 -26.29 -23.34
N LEU A 291 18.64 -27.45 -22.67
CA LEU A 291 17.38 -27.90 -22.09
C LEU A 291 16.95 -27.04 -20.90
N ALA A 292 17.90 -26.64 -20.05
CA ALA A 292 17.64 -25.79 -18.90
C ALA A 292 17.14 -24.39 -19.31
N ARG A 293 17.66 -23.82 -20.41
CA ARG A 293 17.19 -22.54 -20.96
C ARG A 293 15.72 -22.58 -21.40
N ASP A 294 15.29 -23.71 -21.92
CA ASP A 294 13.92 -23.92 -22.41
C ASP A 294 13.02 -24.58 -21.35
N ALA A 295 13.48 -24.74 -20.10
CA ALA A 295 12.75 -25.45 -19.06
C ALA A 295 11.37 -24.85 -18.77
N ASP A 296 11.27 -23.51 -18.80
CA ASP A 296 10.00 -22.80 -18.62
C ASP A 296 9.01 -23.09 -19.76
N LEU A 297 9.52 -23.18 -21.00
CA LEU A 297 8.72 -23.54 -22.17
C LEU A 297 8.21 -24.98 -22.08
N TYR A 298 9.07 -25.93 -21.66
CA TYR A 298 8.68 -27.32 -21.48
C TYR A 298 7.72 -27.51 -20.30
N ALA A 299 7.90 -26.78 -19.21
CA ALA A 299 6.97 -26.81 -18.07
C ALA A 299 5.59 -26.28 -18.48
N TRP A 300 5.55 -25.21 -19.27
CA TRP A 300 4.33 -24.65 -19.83
C TRP A 300 3.63 -25.59 -20.83
N ALA A 301 4.40 -26.25 -21.70
CA ALA A 301 3.87 -27.25 -22.63
C ALA A 301 3.33 -28.49 -21.90
N ALA A 302 4.03 -28.98 -20.87
CA ALA A 302 3.58 -30.09 -20.04
C ALA A 302 2.31 -29.75 -19.23
N ALA A 303 2.13 -28.49 -18.87
CA ALA A 303 0.92 -27.99 -18.23
C ALA A 303 -0.28 -27.82 -19.19
N GLY A 304 -0.10 -28.09 -20.50
CA GLY A 304 -1.15 -27.94 -21.51
C GLY A 304 -1.47 -26.48 -21.83
N GLY A 305 -0.47 -25.59 -21.73
CA GLY A 305 -0.63 -24.16 -22.01
C GLY A 305 -1.16 -23.89 -23.44
N PRO A 306 -2.08 -22.93 -23.62
CA PRO A 306 -2.65 -22.62 -24.94
C PRO A 306 -1.64 -21.87 -25.80
N VAL A 307 -1.33 -22.37 -27.00
CA VAL A 307 -0.40 -21.73 -27.97
C VAL A 307 -0.62 -20.21 -28.03
N PRO A 308 0.40 -19.39 -27.72
CA PRO A 308 0.29 -17.94 -27.80
C PRO A 308 -0.19 -17.54 -29.20
N VAL A 309 -1.06 -16.55 -29.26
CA VAL A 309 -1.54 -16.00 -30.54
C VAL A 309 -0.33 -15.47 -31.31
N ASP A 310 -0.25 -15.81 -32.60
CA ASP A 310 0.78 -15.31 -33.49
C ASP A 310 0.58 -13.80 -33.71
N GLU A 311 1.38 -12.98 -33.01
CA GLU A 311 1.34 -11.52 -33.10
C GLU A 311 1.99 -10.96 -34.38
N SER A 312 2.56 -11.83 -35.24
CA SER A 312 3.11 -11.40 -36.54
C SER A 312 2.04 -11.13 -37.58
N GLN A 313 0.79 -11.51 -37.31
CA GLN A 313 -0.34 -11.10 -38.13
C GLN A 313 -0.86 -9.73 -37.68
N PRO A 314 -1.17 -8.82 -38.63
CA PRO A 314 -1.73 -7.52 -38.29
C PRO A 314 -3.04 -7.73 -37.54
N GLN A 315 -3.05 -7.26 -36.29
CA GLN A 315 -4.23 -7.26 -35.44
C GLN A 315 -5.34 -6.51 -36.18
N PRO A 316 -6.51 -7.14 -36.44
CA PRO A 316 -7.58 -6.48 -37.18
C PRO A 316 -7.98 -5.21 -36.44
N SER A 317 -7.65 -4.07 -37.03
CA SER A 317 -7.94 -2.77 -36.50
C SER A 317 -9.44 -2.56 -36.56
N ARG A 318 -10.06 -2.66 -35.37
CA ARG A 318 -11.45 -2.29 -35.03
C ARG A 318 -12.48 -3.38 -35.37
N PRO A 319 -13.32 -3.80 -34.40
CA PRO A 319 -14.60 -4.40 -34.75
C PRO A 319 -15.42 -3.33 -35.45
N GLU A 320 -15.80 -3.59 -36.70
CA GLU A 320 -16.84 -2.81 -37.35
C GLU A 320 -18.07 -2.78 -36.44
N PRO A 321 -18.71 -1.61 -36.22
CA PRO A 321 -19.98 -1.57 -35.52
C PRO A 321 -20.99 -2.41 -36.32
N ALA A 322 -21.64 -3.34 -35.62
CA ALA A 322 -22.72 -4.18 -36.14
C ALA A 322 -23.95 -3.32 -36.48
N THR A 323 -23.89 -2.57 -37.57
CA THR A 323 -25.01 -1.85 -38.18
C THR A 323 -24.81 -1.74 -39.70
N ALA A 324 -24.79 -2.88 -40.39
CA ALA A 324 -25.12 -2.96 -41.81
C ALA A 324 -25.56 -4.39 -42.12
N GLY A 325 -26.85 -4.59 -42.39
CA GLY A 325 -27.38 -5.87 -42.90
C GLY A 325 -28.41 -6.59 -42.02
N LEU A 326 -29.21 -5.88 -41.22
CA LEU A 326 -30.57 -6.36 -40.88
C LEU A 326 -31.48 -6.03 -42.08
N GLU A 327 -31.40 -6.82 -43.14
CA GLU A 327 -32.49 -6.93 -44.11
C GLU A 327 -33.32 -8.16 -43.75
N THR A 328 -34.45 -7.93 -43.09
CA THR A 328 -35.53 -8.91 -42.99
C THR A 328 -36.80 -8.36 -43.61
N ALA A 329 -37.21 -9.06 -44.68
CA ALA A 329 -38.58 -9.40 -45.06
C ALA A 329 -39.46 -8.40 -45.86
N ALA A 330 -39.77 -8.82 -47.09
CA ALA A 330 -41.15 -8.99 -47.63
C ALA A 330 -41.02 -9.96 -48.85
N ALA A 331 -41.61 -11.16 -48.88
CA ALA A 331 -43.03 -11.53 -49.01
C ALA A 331 -43.61 -11.29 -50.43
N ASP A 332 -44.13 -12.38 -51.04
CA ASP A 332 -44.95 -12.54 -52.28
C ASP A 332 -44.37 -11.97 -53.59
N GLU A 333 -44.19 -12.73 -54.68
CA GLU A 333 -45.13 -13.54 -55.47
C GLU A 333 -44.36 -14.49 -56.42
#